data_AF-A0A4U5PJI7-F1
#
_entry.id   AF-A0A4U5PJI7-F1
#
_cell.length_a   1.000
_cell.length_b   1.000
_cell.length_c   1.000
_cell.angle_alpha   90.00
_cell.angle_beta   90.00
_cell.angle_gamma   90.00
#
_symmetry.space_group_name_H-M   'P 1'
#
loop_
_entity.id
_entity.type
_entity.pdbx_description
1 polymer ?
#
loop_
_entity_poly.entity_id
_entity_poly.type
_entity_poly.pdbx_seq_one_letter_code
_entity_poly.pdbx_strand_id
1 'polypeptide(L)'
;MLRIPELNITVEQLIIGYCKSVLSPWIQMPWGCFQASGSVSYVCTEAQDGVDVLVDLGSPYNREEVKNAIWKKLEANLKNGWAEKRLYVVLSHCHIDHIGNLDLVDDLKEFRGFKAVQIICGQDLKDELKITDRIRIIQTPGHTDHDISVIIDVGKDRNIAIVGDLYDCQEDREDKEIWEASSSNPMLQARTREWMEKEAQVGFIIPGHGPGFYISGEAKAVEHIYPEIPPISTCYPISSVPFSSTPKNEPEALRLNAGTDEDQFEVLINCGREVKAMTDEEREKVNMVIVHGHYSNAYGLGLFPHAQIVLGRDLAAPGGVYTGDHIQEAEAEL
;
A
#
# COMPACT_ATOMS: atom_id res chain seq x y z
N MET A 1 1.74 13.41 12.11
CA MET A 1 2.38 14.40 11.22
C MET A 1 3.80 14.70 11.70
N LEU A 2 4.73 14.87 10.78
CA LEU A 2 6.07 15.40 10.95
C LEU A 2 6.17 16.69 10.12
N ARG A 3 6.65 17.78 10.70
CA ARG A 3 6.89 19.05 9.99
C ARG A 3 8.39 19.35 9.97
N ILE A 4 8.88 19.79 8.81
CA ILE A 4 10.26 20.21 8.57
C ILE A 4 10.22 21.67 8.08
N PRO A 5 10.07 22.66 8.99
CA PRO A 5 9.84 24.05 8.61
C PRO A 5 10.96 24.64 7.76
N GLU A 6 12.22 24.25 7.98
CA GLU A 6 13.36 24.76 7.20
C GLU A 6 13.35 24.32 5.73
N LEU A 7 12.57 23.30 5.38
CA LEU A 7 12.40 22.83 4.00
C LEU A 7 11.02 23.17 3.41
N ASN A 8 10.10 23.72 4.21
CA ASN A 8 8.67 23.81 3.87
C ASN A 8 8.10 22.44 3.45
N ILE A 9 8.41 21.38 4.19
CA ILE A 9 7.88 20.03 3.93
C ILE A 9 7.10 19.53 5.17
N THR A 10 5.94 18.91 4.94
CA THR A 10 5.29 18.02 5.92
C THR A 10 5.24 16.59 5.39
N VAL A 11 5.38 15.63 6.30
CA VAL A 11 5.16 14.20 6.06
C VAL A 11 4.10 13.73 7.03
N GLU A 12 3.06 13.05 6.56
CA GLU A 12 1.93 12.65 7.39
C GLU A 12 1.43 11.27 7.01
N GLN A 13 1.44 10.34 7.97
CA GLN A 13 0.71 9.08 7.86
C GLN A 13 -0.77 9.43 8.07
N LEU A 14 -1.54 9.47 6.98
CA LEU A 14 -2.97 9.82 6.96
C LEU A 14 -3.82 8.67 7.53
N ILE A 15 -3.47 7.44 7.16
CA ILE A 15 -3.99 6.19 7.72
C ILE A 15 -2.78 5.42 8.26
N ILE A 16 -2.85 5.04 9.53
CA ILE A 16 -1.89 4.12 10.14
C ILE A 16 -2.32 2.71 9.76
N GLY A 17 -1.51 2.05 8.95
CA GLY A 17 -1.74 0.66 8.56
C GLY A 17 -1.66 -0.28 9.74
N TYR A 18 -2.15 -1.49 9.54
CA TYR A 18 -2.13 -2.56 10.53
C TYR A 18 -2.12 -3.91 9.84
N CYS A 19 -1.52 -4.90 10.49
CA CYS A 19 -1.75 -6.32 10.26
C CYS A 19 -2.01 -6.93 11.64
N LYS A 20 -3.08 -7.72 11.78
CA LYS A 20 -3.46 -8.33 13.07
C LYS A 20 -4.11 -9.68 12.85
N SER A 21 -3.80 -10.67 13.68
CA SER A 21 -4.47 -11.96 13.62
C SER A 21 -5.94 -11.85 14.00
N VAL A 22 -6.81 -12.56 13.29
CA VAL A 22 -8.26 -12.60 13.51
C VAL A 22 -8.79 -14.04 13.43
N LEU A 23 -9.78 -14.35 14.25
CA LEU A 23 -10.56 -15.59 14.13
C LEU A 23 -11.67 -15.38 13.11
N SER A 24 -11.58 -16.04 11.95
CA SER A 24 -12.66 -16.04 10.96
C SER A 24 -13.67 -17.14 11.26
N PRO A 25 -14.99 -16.84 11.36
CA PRO A 25 -16.01 -17.88 11.47
C PRO A 25 -16.23 -18.63 10.15
N TRP A 26 -15.73 -18.08 9.03
CA TRP A 26 -15.88 -18.63 7.67
C TRP A 26 -14.66 -19.44 7.23
N ILE A 27 -13.49 -19.19 7.83
CA ILE A 27 -12.20 -19.70 7.36
C ILE A 27 -11.43 -20.28 8.54
N GLN A 28 -11.38 -21.61 8.62
CA GLN A 28 -10.66 -22.35 9.66
C GLN A 28 -9.33 -22.88 9.09
N MET A 29 -8.37 -21.98 8.87
CA MET A 29 -7.01 -22.36 8.49
C MET A 29 -6.17 -22.71 9.73
N PRO A 30 -5.28 -23.73 9.69
CA PRO A 30 -4.38 -24.07 10.80
C PRO A 30 -3.45 -22.91 11.23
N TRP A 31 -3.16 -22.01 10.29
CA TRP A 31 -2.27 -20.86 10.41
C TRP A 31 -3.01 -19.58 10.85
N GLY A 32 -4.33 -19.64 11.05
CA GLY A 32 -5.18 -18.49 11.34
C GLY A 32 -5.57 -17.67 10.10
N CYS A 33 -6.15 -16.50 10.35
CA CYS A 33 -6.42 -15.47 9.34
C CYS A 33 -5.90 -14.13 9.87
N PHE A 34 -5.70 -13.16 9.00
CA PHE A 34 -5.23 -11.82 9.37
C PHE A 34 -6.18 -10.76 8.82
N GLN A 35 -6.31 -9.63 9.49
CA GLN A 35 -6.95 -8.45 8.92
C GLN A 35 -5.87 -7.40 8.69
N ALA A 36 -5.76 -6.90 7.46
CA ALA A 36 -4.70 -5.98 7.06
C ALA A 36 -5.18 -4.78 6.25
N SER A 37 -4.47 -3.67 6.44
CA SER A 37 -4.48 -2.49 5.59
C SER A 37 -3.08 -1.88 5.59
N GLY A 38 -2.55 -1.55 4.43
CA GLY A 38 -1.36 -0.72 4.28
C GLY A 38 -1.62 0.70 4.76
N SER A 39 -0.54 1.37 5.16
CA SER A 39 -0.53 2.78 5.55
C SER A 39 -0.74 3.69 4.35
N VAL A 40 -1.54 4.75 4.51
CA VAL A 40 -1.66 5.80 3.49
C VAL A 40 -0.89 7.02 3.97
N SER A 41 0.10 7.47 3.20
CA SER A 41 1.02 8.53 3.61
C SER A 41 1.07 9.69 2.64
N TYR A 42 1.31 10.91 3.13
CA TYR A 42 1.29 12.14 2.35
C TYR A 42 2.52 13.00 2.64
N VAL A 43 3.35 13.22 1.64
CA VAL A 43 4.40 14.25 1.64
C VAL A 43 3.86 15.49 0.95
N CYS A 44 4.00 16.65 1.59
CA CYS A 44 3.52 17.93 1.09
C CYS A 44 4.62 18.98 1.12
N THR A 45 4.96 19.58 -0.03
CA THR A 45 5.69 20.87 -0.02
C THR A 45 4.70 22.00 0.27
N GLU A 46 4.91 22.79 1.33
CA GLU A 46 4.03 23.87 1.83
C GLU A 46 4.04 25.13 0.94
N ALA A 47 3.74 24.97 -0.36
CA ALA A 47 3.73 26.04 -1.35
C ALA A 47 2.68 25.82 -2.46
N GLN A 48 2.28 26.92 -3.11
CA GLN A 48 1.64 26.88 -4.43
C GLN A 48 2.64 26.35 -5.47
N ASP A 49 2.15 25.71 -6.53
CA ASP A 49 2.93 25.17 -7.65
C ASP A 49 3.95 24.06 -7.30
N GLY A 50 3.99 23.66 -6.02
CA GLY A 50 4.86 22.64 -5.46
C GLY A 50 4.53 21.20 -5.87
N VAL A 51 5.04 20.26 -5.09
CA VAL A 51 4.89 18.81 -5.32
C VAL A 51 4.36 18.13 -4.07
N ASP A 52 3.38 17.26 -4.28
CA ASP A 52 2.87 16.35 -3.27
C ASP A 52 3.12 14.90 -3.69
N VAL A 53 3.30 14.03 -2.70
CA VAL A 53 3.46 12.59 -2.89
C VAL A 53 2.48 11.87 -1.97
N LEU A 54 1.52 11.16 -2.56
CA LEU A 54 0.63 10.23 -1.87
C LEU A 54 1.24 8.84 -2.02
N VAL A 55 1.53 8.15 -0.93
CA VAL A 55 2.09 6.79 -0.92
C VAL A 55 1.03 5.83 -0.41
N ASP A 56 0.75 4.82 -1.24
CA ASP A 56 -0.28 3.80 -1.09
C ASP A 56 -1.71 4.35 -0.90
N LEU A 57 -2.67 3.44 -1.00
CA LEU A 57 -4.10 3.72 -1.06
C LEU A 57 -4.92 2.78 -0.16
N GLY A 58 -4.28 2.01 0.71
CA GLY A 58 -4.94 1.14 1.67
C GLY A 58 -5.75 -0.01 1.03
N SER A 59 -6.54 -0.66 1.87
CA SER A 59 -7.34 -1.83 1.54
C SER A 59 -8.62 -1.47 0.77
N PRO A 60 -9.09 -2.29 -0.19
CA PRO A 60 -10.36 -2.02 -0.89
C PRO A 60 -11.55 -1.97 0.07
N TYR A 61 -11.41 -2.57 1.26
CA TYR A 61 -12.41 -2.62 2.31
C TYR A 61 -12.44 -1.38 3.24
N ASN A 62 -11.48 -0.46 3.16
CA ASN A 62 -11.51 0.82 3.88
C ASN A 62 -11.54 2.06 2.97
N ARG A 63 -12.04 1.91 1.73
CA ARG A 63 -12.13 2.97 0.72
C ARG A 63 -12.61 4.32 1.22
N GLU A 64 -13.73 4.36 1.95
CA GLU A 64 -14.30 5.60 2.44
C GLU A 64 -13.45 6.25 3.55
N GLU A 65 -12.73 5.46 4.36
CA GLU A 65 -11.78 5.98 5.33
C GLU A 65 -10.60 6.67 4.62
N VAL A 66 -10.01 5.97 3.65
CA VAL A 66 -8.92 6.46 2.80
C VAL A 66 -9.33 7.72 2.05
N LYS A 67 -10.51 7.70 1.39
CA LYS A 67 -11.05 8.86 0.66
C LYS A 67 -11.25 10.06 1.59
N ASN A 68 -11.87 9.87 2.75
CA ASN A 68 -12.09 10.97 3.70
C ASN A 68 -10.77 11.53 4.26
N ALA A 69 -9.77 10.68 4.56
CA ALA A 69 -8.47 11.12 5.04
C ALA A 69 -7.70 11.94 3.99
N ILE A 70 -7.67 11.47 2.73
CA ILE A 70 -7.05 12.19 1.61
C ILE A 70 -7.77 13.52 1.38
N TRP A 71 -9.09 13.55 1.18
CA TRP A 71 -9.82 14.80 0.89
C TRP A 71 -9.69 15.82 2.02
N LYS A 72 -9.69 15.38 3.29
CA LYS A 72 -9.44 16.26 4.44
C LYS A 72 -8.06 16.93 4.35
N LYS A 73 -7.02 16.19 3.96
CA LYS A 73 -5.67 16.74 3.72
C LYS A 73 -5.65 17.72 2.55
N LEU A 74 -6.28 17.38 1.44
CA LEU A 74 -6.32 18.23 0.23
C LEU A 74 -7.07 19.56 0.48
N GLU A 75 -8.22 19.52 1.15
CA GLU A 75 -8.96 20.73 1.53
C GLU A 75 -8.21 21.58 2.57
N ALA A 76 -7.39 20.98 3.43
CA ALA A 76 -6.50 21.73 4.32
C ALA A 76 -5.37 22.42 3.54
N ASN A 77 -4.73 21.72 2.59
CA ASN A 77 -3.71 22.30 1.71
C ASN A 77 -4.26 23.50 0.92
N LEU A 78 -5.47 23.39 0.35
CA LEU A 78 -6.12 24.48 -0.36
C LEU A 78 -6.42 25.70 0.53
N LYS A 79 -6.86 25.49 1.78
CA LYS A 79 -7.08 26.57 2.75
C LYS A 79 -5.81 27.34 3.10
N ASN A 80 -4.65 26.67 3.01
CA ASN A 80 -3.33 27.29 3.19
C ASN A 80 -2.78 27.96 1.90
N GLY A 81 -3.53 27.94 0.79
CA GLY A 81 -3.09 28.47 -0.50
C GLY A 81 -2.16 27.55 -1.29
N TRP A 82 -1.98 26.30 -0.86
CA TRP A 82 -1.11 25.32 -1.54
C TRP A 82 -1.91 24.61 -2.65
N ALA A 83 -1.99 25.27 -3.81
CA ALA A 83 -2.73 24.80 -4.99
C ALA A 83 -1.82 24.70 -6.25
N GLU A 84 -2.40 24.30 -7.38
CA GLU A 84 -1.70 24.10 -8.66
C GLU A 84 -0.52 23.11 -8.60
N LYS A 85 -0.62 22.09 -7.73
CA LYS A 85 0.51 21.21 -7.41
C LYS A 85 0.62 20.05 -8.41
N ARG A 86 1.78 19.42 -8.47
CA ARG A 86 1.93 18.08 -9.09
C ARG A 86 1.78 17.03 -8.01
N LEU A 87 0.90 16.05 -8.20
CA LEU A 87 0.76 14.89 -7.32
C LEU A 87 1.43 13.66 -7.94
N TYR A 88 2.26 12.99 -7.17
CA TYR A 88 2.75 11.64 -7.46
C TYR A 88 2.03 10.66 -6.54
N VAL A 89 1.31 9.70 -7.11
CA VAL A 89 0.71 8.58 -6.38
C VAL A 89 1.67 7.40 -6.51
N VAL A 90 2.33 7.05 -5.42
CA VAL A 90 3.39 6.04 -5.38
C VAL A 90 2.82 4.78 -4.76
N LEU A 91 2.86 3.69 -5.51
CA LEU A 91 2.48 2.35 -5.03
C LEU A 91 3.77 1.70 -4.55
N SER A 92 3.94 1.53 -3.24
CA SER A 92 5.15 0.94 -2.64
C SER A 92 5.40 -0.45 -3.21
N HIS A 93 4.34 -1.24 -3.34
CA HIS A 93 4.31 -2.50 -4.06
C HIS A 93 2.87 -2.78 -4.53
N CYS A 94 2.49 -4.03 -4.81
CA CYS A 94 1.21 -4.36 -5.46
C CYS A 94 0.35 -5.40 -4.71
N HIS A 95 0.41 -5.44 -3.37
CA HIS A 95 -0.54 -6.23 -2.60
C HIS A 95 -1.88 -5.49 -2.40
N ILE A 96 -2.96 -6.25 -2.19
CA ILE A 96 -4.35 -5.77 -2.16
C ILE A 96 -4.55 -4.63 -1.16
N ASP A 97 -3.92 -4.72 0.00
CA ASP A 97 -4.01 -3.75 1.09
C ASP A 97 -3.17 -2.47 0.90
N HIS A 98 -2.37 -2.39 -0.16
CA HIS A 98 -1.62 -1.18 -0.52
C HIS A 98 -2.23 -0.45 -1.72
N ILE A 99 -2.79 -1.19 -2.69
CA ILE A 99 -3.31 -0.63 -3.94
C ILE A 99 -4.84 -0.66 -4.07
N GLY A 100 -5.55 -1.09 -3.03
CA GLY A 100 -6.98 -1.39 -3.06
C GLY A 100 -7.89 -0.28 -3.59
N ASN A 101 -7.53 0.99 -3.39
CA ASN A 101 -8.36 2.14 -3.77
C ASN A 101 -7.78 2.97 -4.94
N LEU A 102 -7.08 2.31 -5.88
CA LEU A 102 -6.54 2.90 -7.11
C LEU A 102 -7.56 3.71 -7.94
N ASP A 103 -8.85 3.36 -7.85
CA ASP A 103 -9.94 4.04 -8.55
C ASP A 103 -10.08 5.52 -8.17
N LEU A 104 -9.66 5.88 -6.95
CA LEU A 104 -9.64 7.26 -6.44
C LEU A 104 -8.68 8.17 -7.21
N VAL A 105 -7.69 7.61 -7.92
CA VAL A 105 -6.70 8.43 -8.65
C VAL A 105 -7.33 9.24 -9.80
N ASP A 106 -8.47 8.81 -10.35
CA ASP A 106 -9.19 9.62 -11.35
C ASP A 106 -9.94 10.79 -10.68
N ASP A 107 -10.60 10.55 -9.55
CA ASP A 107 -11.20 11.60 -8.73
C ASP A 107 -10.14 12.64 -8.29
N LEU A 108 -8.89 12.21 -8.07
CA LEU A 108 -7.74 13.09 -7.77
C LEU A 108 -7.27 13.91 -9.00
N LYS A 109 -7.39 13.39 -10.23
CA LYS A 109 -7.08 14.16 -11.46
C LYS A 109 -8.05 15.32 -11.68
N GLU A 110 -9.29 15.17 -11.21
CA GLU A 110 -10.32 16.22 -11.27
C GLU A 110 -10.26 17.17 -10.07
N PHE A 111 -9.42 16.89 -9.06
CA PHE A 111 -9.32 17.72 -7.87
C PHE A 111 -8.60 19.05 -8.15
N ARG A 112 -9.33 20.16 -7.95
CA ARG A 112 -8.92 21.56 -8.21
C ARG A 112 -7.60 22.06 -7.58
N GLY A 113 -6.93 21.24 -6.76
CA GLY A 113 -5.61 21.55 -6.20
C GLY A 113 -4.43 21.07 -7.05
N PHE A 114 -4.67 20.27 -8.10
CA PHE A 114 -3.62 19.66 -8.90
C PHE A 114 -3.69 20.04 -10.39
N LYS A 115 -2.53 20.30 -10.97
CA LYS A 115 -2.36 20.51 -12.42
C LYS A 115 -1.92 19.25 -13.17
N ALA A 116 -1.44 18.24 -12.44
CA ALA A 116 -1.15 16.91 -12.96
C ALA A 116 -1.10 15.89 -11.81
N VAL A 117 -1.53 14.66 -12.10
CA VAL A 117 -1.45 13.50 -11.20
C VAL A 117 -0.80 12.35 -11.97
N GLN A 118 0.27 11.76 -11.43
CA GLN A 118 1.01 10.66 -12.03
C GLN A 118 1.08 9.46 -11.07
N ILE A 119 0.84 8.24 -11.56
CA ILE A 119 1.09 7.01 -10.80
C ILE A 119 2.54 6.58 -11.02
N ILE A 120 3.21 6.13 -9.96
CA ILE A 120 4.54 5.52 -9.96
C ILE A 120 4.44 4.16 -9.29
N CYS A 121 4.97 3.12 -9.93
CA CYS A 121 5.01 1.75 -9.41
C CYS A 121 6.36 1.11 -9.77
N GLY A 122 6.90 0.25 -8.91
CA GLY A 122 8.16 -0.46 -9.16
C GLY A 122 8.11 -1.49 -10.29
N GLN A 123 6.92 -1.84 -10.78
CA GLN A 123 6.73 -2.64 -11.99
C GLN A 123 7.19 -1.88 -13.26
N ASP A 124 7.09 -0.55 -13.27
CA ASP A 124 7.50 0.33 -14.37
C ASP A 124 8.83 1.09 -14.10
N LEU A 125 9.19 1.26 -12.81
CA LEU A 125 10.37 2.03 -12.41
C LEU A 125 11.67 1.26 -12.67
N LYS A 126 12.52 1.78 -13.55
CA LYS A 126 13.81 1.15 -13.91
C LYS A 126 14.98 1.55 -13.00
N ASP A 127 15.01 2.81 -12.60
CA ASP A 127 16.09 3.48 -11.85
C ASP A 127 15.45 4.46 -10.85
N GLU A 128 16.25 5.09 -9.97
CA GLU A 128 15.76 6.14 -9.06
C GLU A 128 15.02 7.26 -9.81
N LEU A 129 13.82 7.61 -9.33
CA LEU A 129 13.09 8.80 -9.78
C LEU A 129 13.24 9.93 -8.76
N LYS A 130 14.08 10.91 -9.11
CA LYS A 130 14.24 12.14 -8.35
C LYS A 130 13.08 13.11 -8.62
N ILE A 131 12.22 13.31 -7.62
CA ILE A 131 10.99 14.13 -7.69
C ILE A 131 11.32 15.62 -7.42
N THR A 132 12.18 15.89 -6.44
CA THR A 132 12.78 17.20 -6.16
C THR A 132 14.23 17.03 -5.70
N ASP A 133 14.94 18.11 -5.35
CA ASP A 133 16.25 17.99 -4.68
C ASP A 133 16.20 17.31 -3.31
N ARG A 134 15.02 17.16 -2.70
CA ARG A 134 14.84 16.54 -1.37
C ARG A 134 13.97 15.29 -1.38
N ILE A 135 13.24 15.00 -2.45
CA ILE A 135 12.30 13.86 -2.51
C ILE A 135 12.71 12.97 -3.68
N ARG A 136 12.94 11.69 -3.40
CA ARG A 136 13.30 10.68 -4.40
C ARG A 136 12.56 9.37 -4.15
N ILE A 137 12.28 8.64 -5.22
CA ILE A 137 11.67 7.32 -5.20
C ILE A 137 12.73 6.32 -5.66
N ILE A 138 13.00 5.31 -4.84
CA ILE A 138 14.04 4.31 -5.07
C ILE A 138 13.44 2.91 -5.05
N GLN A 139 14.06 1.97 -5.77
CA GLN A 139 13.77 0.54 -5.61
C GLN A 139 14.30 0.06 -4.25
N THR A 140 13.48 -0.71 -3.54
CA THR A 140 13.81 -1.29 -2.23
C THR A 140 13.37 -2.75 -2.13
N PRO A 141 13.75 -3.60 -3.11
CA PRO A 141 13.20 -4.94 -3.24
C PRO A 141 13.52 -5.82 -2.03
N GLY A 142 12.67 -6.81 -1.81
CA GLY A 142 12.87 -7.87 -0.84
C GLY A 142 11.58 -8.47 -0.32
N HIS A 143 10.58 -7.64 -0.02
CA HIS A 143 9.24 -8.11 0.30
C HIS A 143 8.56 -8.59 -0.99
N THR A 144 8.64 -7.79 -2.06
CA THR A 144 8.46 -8.20 -3.45
C THR A 144 9.70 -7.83 -4.30
N ASP A 145 9.77 -8.34 -5.53
CA ASP A 145 10.82 -7.96 -6.50
C ASP A 145 10.66 -6.51 -7.03
N HIS A 146 9.53 -5.86 -6.75
CA HIS A 146 9.13 -4.55 -7.32
C HIS A 146 8.87 -3.48 -6.25
N ASP A 147 9.35 -3.68 -5.01
CA ASP A 147 9.17 -2.70 -3.94
C ASP A 147 9.86 -1.37 -4.26
N ILE A 148 9.21 -0.26 -3.93
CA ILE A 148 9.76 1.09 -3.99
C ILE A 148 9.48 1.88 -2.71
N SER A 149 10.45 2.69 -2.30
CA SER A 149 10.35 3.57 -1.12
C SER A 149 10.48 5.05 -1.52
N VAL A 150 9.80 5.93 -0.78
CA VAL A 150 9.96 7.38 -0.87
C VAL A 150 10.94 7.85 0.19
N ILE A 151 12.04 8.47 -0.22
CA ILE A 151 13.04 9.08 0.68
C ILE A 151 12.92 10.60 0.64
N ILE A 152 12.80 11.21 1.82
CA ILE A 152 12.83 12.64 2.05
C ILE A 152 14.15 12.99 2.76
N ASP A 153 15.04 13.66 2.04
CA ASP A 153 16.30 14.20 2.55
C ASP A 153 16.04 15.44 3.42
N VAL A 154 16.47 15.37 4.68
CA VAL A 154 16.36 16.46 5.66
C VAL A 154 17.73 17.01 6.10
N GLY A 155 18.81 16.60 5.43
CA GLY A 155 20.15 17.22 5.49
C GLY A 155 20.94 17.05 6.80
N LYS A 156 20.62 16.04 7.63
CA LYS A 156 21.19 15.86 8.99
C LYS A 156 21.33 14.38 9.40
N ASP A 157 21.75 13.50 8.48
CA ASP A 157 21.91 12.04 8.67
C ASP A 157 20.67 11.35 9.28
N ARG A 158 19.47 11.87 8.99
CA ARG A 158 18.19 11.46 9.58
C ARG A 158 17.05 11.58 8.58
N ASN A 159 17.25 11.03 7.39
CA ASN A 159 16.26 11.06 6.33
C ASN A 159 14.96 10.38 6.78
N ILE A 160 13.84 10.82 6.22
CA ILE A 160 12.54 10.20 6.47
C ILE A 160 12.26 9.26 5.29
N ALA A 161 11.84 8.04 5.57
CA ALA A 161 11.47 7.07 4.55
C ALA A 161 10.01 6.61 4.73
N ILE A 162 9.28 6.50 3.63
CA ILE A 162 7.99 5.78 3.56
C ILE A 162 8.26 4.54 2.73
N VAL A 163 8.14 3.35 3.33
CA VAL A 163 8.86 2.16 2.83
C VAL A 163 7.99 0.98 2.42
N GLY A 164 6.67 1.10 2.56
CA GLY A 164 5.77 -0.06 2.48
C GLY A 164 6.27 -1.17 3.42
N ASP A 165 6.24 -2.40 2.93
CA ASP A 165 6.51 -3.60 3.74
C ASP A 165 7.99 -4.00 3.73
N LEU A 166 8.88 -3.07 3.37
CA LEU A 166 10.29 -3.20 3.75
C LEU A 166 10.42 -3.30 5.29
N TYR A 167 9.51 -2.64 6.01
CA TYR A 167 9.22 -2.82 7.43
C TYR A 167 7.69 -2.83 7.60
N ASP A 168 7.14 -3.87 8.21
CA ASP A 168 5.71 -3.99 8.50
C ASP A 168 5.38 -3.13 9.73
N CYS A 169 6.17 -3.23 10.80
CA CYS A 169 6.03 -2.38 11.99
C CYS A 169 7.37 -2.07 12.69
N GLN A 170 7.34 -1.48 13.90
CA GLN A 170 8.55 -1.16 14.67
C GLN A 170 9.16 -2.44 15.28
N GLU A 171 8.28 -3.35 15.68
CA GLU A 171 8.55 -4.60 16.38
C GLU A 171 9.44 -5.53 15.53
N ASP A 172 9.29 -5.49 14.19
CA ASP A 172 10.15 -6.13 13.17
C ASP A 172 11.67 -5.95 13.35
N ARG A 173 12.07 -4.91 14.08
CA ARG A 173 13.48 -4.59 14.35
C ARG A 173 14.07 -5.48 15.44
N GLU A 174 13.23 -5.94 16.36
CA GLU A 174 13.62 -6.82 17.47
C GLU A 174 13.23 -8.26 17.15
N ASP A 175 12.10 -8.47 16.47
CA ASP A 175 11.65 -9.77 15.98
C ASP A 175 11.65 -9.82 14.44
N LYS A 176 12.66 -10.47 13.88
CA LYS A 176 12.79 -10.64 12.43
C LYS A 176 11.76 -11.60 11.84
N GLU A 177 11.16 -12.46 12.65
CA GLU A 177 10.23 -13.48 12.17
C GLU A 177 8.90 -12.89 11.68
N ILE A 178 8.59 -11.64 12.05
CA ILE A 178 7.42 -10.89 11.56
C ILE A 178 7.53 -10.63 10.05
N TRP A 179 8.63 -10.02 9.60
CA TRP A 179 8.81 -9.62 8.19
C TRP A 179 9.47 -10.70 7.32
N GLU A 180 10.29 -11.60 7.89
CA GLU A 180 10.86 -12.73 7.12
C GLU A 180 9.77 -13.69 6.62
N ALA A 181 8.59 -13.68 7.26
CA ALA A 181 7.44 -14.50 6.94
C ALA A 181 6.66 -14.04 5.71
N SER A 182 6.47 -12.73 5.54
CA SER A 182 5.80 -12.10 4.41
C SER A 182 6.71 -11.91 3.19
N SER A 183 8.04 -11.98 3.40
CA SER A 183 9.07 -11.71 2.41
C SER A 183 9.16 -12.73 1.26
N SER A 184 9.17 -12.26 0.01
CA SER A 184 9.53 -13.08 -1.16
C SER A 184 11.03 -13.39 -1.24
N ASN A 185 11.88 -12.55 -0.63
CA ASN A 185 13.34 -12.72 -0.61
C ASN A 185 13.96 -12.15 0.67
N PRO A 186 13.92 -12.90 1.80
CA PRO A 186 14.38 -12.41 3.09
C PRO A 186 15.83 -11.90 3.09
N MET A 187 16.71 -12.57 2.34
CA MET A 187 18.12 -12.19 2.20
C MET A 187 18.32 -10.88 1.43
N LEU A 188 17.42 -10.51 0.52
CA LEU A 188 17.46 -9.23 -0.18
C LEU A 188 16.85 -8.14 0.71
N GLN A 189 15.67 -8.38 1.31
CA GLN A 189 15.02 -7.44 2.21
C GLN A 189 15.92 -7.05 3.39
N ALA A 190 16.62 -8.01 4.02
CA ALA A 190 17.60 -7.73 5.07
C ALA A 190 18.71 -6.75 4.62
N ARG A 191 19.25 -6.93 3.42
CA ARG A 191 20.29 -6.05 2.84
C ARG A 191 19.73 -4.69 2.46
N THR A 192 18.51 -4.63 1.95
CA THR A 192 17.81 -3.38 1.64
C THR A 192 17.53 -2.58 2.93
N ARG A 193 17.09 -3.24 4.01
CA ARG A 193 16.92 -2.66 5.35
C ARG A 193 18.25 -2.12 5.89
N GLU A 194 19.32 -2.92 5.84
CA GLU A 194 20.66 -2.47 6.26
C GLU A 194 21.16 -1.25 5.47
N TRP A 195 20.97 -1.24 4.14
CA TRP A 195 21.31 -0.11 3.28
C TRP A 195 20.46 1.13 3.60
N MET A 196 19.16 0.96 3.88
CA MET A 196 18.24 2.04 4.27
C MET A 196 18.72 2.75 5.55
N GLU A 197 19.10 1.97 6.57
CA GLU A 197 19.58 2.51 7.84
C GLU A 197 20.95 3.18 7.71
N LYS A 198 21.90 2.54 7.01
CA LYS A 198 23.32 2.94 7.02
C LYS A 198 23.70 3.91 5.89
N GLU A 199 23.37 3.55 4.66
CA GLU A 199 23.82 4.25 3.44
C GLU A 199 22.84 5.35 3.02
N ALA A 200 21.54 5.10 3.14
CA ALA A 200 20.51 6.13 2.95
C ALA A 200 20.29 7.01 4.19
N GLN A 201 20.95 6.69 5.32
CA GLN A 201 20.95 7.46 6.57
C GLN A 201 19.54 7.80 7.06
N VAL A 202 18.63 6.83 7.04
CA VAL A 202 17.23 7.03 7.46
C VAL A 202 17.15 7.04 8.98
N GLY A 203 16.59 8.12 9.53
CA GLY A 203 16.35 8.28 10.96
C GLY A 203 14.94 7.91 11.39
N PHE A 204 13.96 8.07 10.50
CA PHE A 204 12.54 7.81 10.76
C PHE A 204 11.89 7.06 9.60
N ILE A 205 11.13 6.02 9.92
CA ILE A 205 10.39 5.20 8.96
C ILE A 205 8.89 5.39 9.17
N ILE A 206 8.14 5.45 8.07
CA ILE A 206 6.71 5.14 8.03
C ILE A 206 6.58 3.75 7.37
N PRO A 207 6.20 2.71 8.14
CA PRO A 207 6.13 1.33 7.67
C PRO A 207 4.78 1.01 7.00
N GLY A 208 4.63 -0.20 6.48
CA GLY A 208 3.39 -0.69 5.89
C GLY A 208 2.25 -0.78 6.90
N HIS A 209 2.46 -1.48 8.01
CA HIS A 209 1.43 -1.98 8.93
C HIS A 209 1.60 -1.52 10.40
N GLY A 210 2.13 -0.32 10.62
CA GLY A 210 2.27 0.24 11.97
C GLY A 210 2.48 1.74 12.00
N PRO A 211 2.52 2.37 13.19
CA PRO A 211 2.84 3.78 13.32
C PRO A 211 4.30 4.06 12.93
N GLY A 212 4.55 5.23 12.33
CA GLY A 212 5.93 5.64 12.02
C GLY A 212 6.82 5.78 13.25
N PHE A 213 8.07 5.30 13.14
CA PHE A 213 9.00 5.11 14.26
C PHE A 213 10.42 5.62 13.98
N TYR A 214 11.22 5.81 15.04
CA TYR A 214 12.63 6.16 14.95
C TYR A 214 13.54 4.93 14.89
N ILE A 215 14.48 4.92 13.96
CA ILE A 215 15.54 3.90 13.89
C ILE A 215 16.60 4.18 14.96
N SER A 216 17.03 5.43 15.08
CA SER A 216 18.02 5.87 16.08
C SER A 216 17.84 7.34 16.49
N GLY A 217 17.85 7.57 17.80
CA GLY A 217 17.78 8.90 18.41
C GLY A 217 16.40 9.58 18.36
N GLU A 218 16.27 10.70 19.07
CA GLU A 218 15.10 11.60 18.99
C GLU A 218 15.33 12.63 17.87
N ALA A 219 14.38 12.82 16.94
CA ALA A 219 14.46 13.97 16.04
C ALA A 219 13.94 15.26 16.72
N LYS A 220 14.86 15.91 17.46
CA LYS A 220 14.68 17.23 18.08
C LYS A 220 14.36 18.39 17.09
N ALA A 221 14.14 18.09 15.82
CA ALA A 221 13.79 19.04 14.76
C ALA A 221 12.39 18.78 14.18
N VAL A 222 11.64 17.82 14.72
CA VAL A 222 10.31 17.45 14.23
C VAL A 222 9.27 17.67 15.31
N GLU A 223 8.29 18.54 15.04
CA GLU A 223 7.13 18.70 15.92
C GLU A 223 6.22 17.47 15.80
N HIS A 224 6.12 16.69 16.87
CA HIS A 224 5.25 15.52 16.95
C HIS A 224 3.83 15.91 17.37
N ILE A 225 2.85 15.50 16.57
CA ILE A 225 1.42 15.63 16.87
C ILE A 225 0.72 14.31 16.53
N TYR A 226 1.12 13.23 17.20
CA TYR A 226 0.37 11.97 17.23
C TYR A 226 -0.25 11.80 18.63
N PRO A 227 -1.54 11.42 18.74
CA PRO A 227 -2.09 10.95 20.02
C PRO A 227 -1.46 9.61 20.41
N GLU A 228 -1.45 9.28 21.70
CA GLU A 228 -1.06 7.94 22.16
C GLU A 228 -2.02 6.88 21.61
N ILE A 229 -1.46 5.82 21.04
CA ILE A 229 -2.18 4.70 20.43
C ILE A 229 -2.08 3.50 21.39
N PRO A 230 -3.17 2.76 21.65
CA PRO A 230 -3.11 1.57 22.49
C PRO A 230 -2.20 0.49 21.87
N PRO A 231 -1.54 -0.36 22.69
CA PRO A 231 -0.61 -1.36 22.20
C PRO A 231 -1.29 -2.38 21.28
N ILE A 232 -0.67 -2.65 20.13
CA ILE A 232 -1.08 -3.71 19.20
C ILE A 232 -0.51 -5.04 19.74
N SER A 233 -1.32 -6.10 19.74
CA SER A 233 -0.90 -7.41 20.25
C SER A 233 -0.14 -8.22 19.19
N THR A 234 1.19 -8.28 19.36
CA THR A 234 2.12 -9.35 18.91
C THR A 234 1.77 -10.10 17.61
N CYS A 235 2.57 -9.83 16.57
CA CYS A 235 2.62 -10.61 15.34
C CYS A 235 3.34 -11.96 15.56
N TYR A 236 3.24 -12.91 14.61
CA TYR A 236 3.78 -14.27 14.73
C TYR A 236 4.47 -14.77 13.43
N PRO A 237 5.38 -15.77 13.49
CA PRO A 237 6.21 -16.25 12.38
C PRO A 237 5.51 -17.15 11.34
N ILE A 238 5.91 -17.07 10.06
CA ILE A 238 5.64 -18.03 8.95
C ILE A 238 6.90 -18.15 8.05
N SER A 239 6.96 -19.06 7.06
CA SER A 239 8.16 -19.37 6.25
C SER A 239 7.89 -19.65 4.75
N SER A 240 8.91 -19.49 3.88
CA SER A 240 8.75 -19.19 2.43
C SER A 240 9.49 -20.09 1.41
N VAL A 241 9.00 -20.13 0.14
CA VAL A 241 9.70 -20.61 -1.09
C VAL A 241 9.04 -20.03 -2.41
N PRO A 242 9.72 -19.99 -3.60
CA PRO A 242 9.47 -18.93 -4.63
C PRO A 242 8.99 -19.31 -6.08
N PHE A 243 8.81 -18.28 -6.93
CA PHE A 243 8.81 -18.23 -8.44
C PHE A 243 7.48 -18.57 -9.21
N SER A 244 7.09 -18.00 -10.39
CA SER A 244 7.40 -16.72 -11.10
C SER A 244 6.56 -16.43 -12.39
N SER A 245 6.56 -15.16 -12.85
CA SER A 245 6.37 -14.64 -14.24
C SER A 245 4.96 -14.39 -14.85
N THR A 246 4.85 -13.32 -15.66
CA THR A 246 3.62 -12.76 -16.26
C THR A 246 3.70 -12.60 -17.80
N PRO A 247 2.57 -12.68 -18.54
CA PRO A 247 2.48 -12.21 -19.92
C PRO A 247 2.10 -10.73 -20.02
N LYS A 248 2.44 -10.09 -21.15
CA LYS A 248 2.12 -8.68 -21.45
C LYS A 248 0.90 -8.57 -22.37
N ASN A 249 -0.14 -7.90 -21.88
CA ASN A 249 -1.12 -7.04 -22.58
C ASN A 249 -2.09 -6.52 -21.49
N GLU A 250 -2.65 -5.31 -21.63
CA GLU A 250 -3.77 -4.89 -20.77
C GLU A 250 -4.98 -5.77 -21.10
N PRO A 251 -5.50 -6.57 -20.15
CA PRO A 251 -6.58 -7.52 -20.41
C PRO A 251 -7.95 -6.88 -20.14
N GLU A 252 -8.91 -7.15 -21.02
CA GLU A 252 -10.31 -6.74 -20.82
C GLU A 252 -10.94 -7.47 -19.61
N ALA A 253 -11.77 -6.76 -18.84
CA ALA A 253 -12.59 -7.37 -17.80
C ALA A 253 -13.53 -8.45 -18.37
N LEU A 254 -13.38 -9.69 -17.91
CA LEU A 254 -14.22 -10.83 -18.27
C LEU A 254 -15.16 -11.16 -17.11
N ARG A 255 -16.48 -11.20 -17.37
CA ARG A 255 -17.47 -11.68 -16.41
C ARG A 255 -17.80 -13.15 -16.67
N LEU A 256 -17.77 -13.96 -15.62
CA LEU A 256 -18.19 -15.36 -15.64
C LEU A 256 -19.34 -15.54 -14.66
N ASN A 257 -20.52 -15.89 -15.18
CA ASN A 257 -21.65 -16.32 -14.37
C ASN A 257 -21.52 -17.82 -14.09
N ALA A 258 -21.30 -18.18 -12.83
CA ALA A 258 -21.35 -19.55 -12.34
C ALA A 258 -22.60 -19.74 -11.46
N GLY A 259 -23.13 -20.97 -11.39
CA GLY A 259 -24.27 -21.29 -10.52
C GLY A 259 -25.52 -21.76 -11.27
N THR A 260 -26.68 -21.66 -10.61
CA THR A 260 -28.00 -22.07 -11.10
C THR A 260 -28.88 -20.84 -11.39
N ASP A 261 -30.09 -21.04 -11.88
CA ASP A 261 -31.07 -19.94 -12.02
C ASP A 261 -31.54 -19.38 -10.65
N GLU A 262 -31.27 -20.08 -9.54
CA GLU A 262 -31.66 -19.70 -8.18
C GLU A 262 -30.48 -19.12 -7.36
N ASP A 263 -29.26 -19.63 -7.56
CA ASP A 263 -28.02 -19.15 -6.94
C ASP A 263 -27.01 -18.75 -8.03
N GLN A 264 -26.93 -17.45 -8.36
CA GLN A 264 -25.91 -16.93 -9.28
C GLN A 264 -24.70 -16.38 -8.54
N PHE A 265 -23.52 -16.75 -9.02
CA PHE A 265 -22.21 -16.33 -8.53
C PHE A 265 -21.43 -15.66 -9.68
N GLU A 266 -21.29 -14.34 -9.66
CA GLU A 266 -20.58 -13.59 -10.71
C GLU A 266 -19.11 -13.40 -10.32
N VAL A 267 -18.20 -13.88 -11.19
CA VAL A 267 -16.75 -13.69 -11.07
C VAL A 267 -16.29 -12.67 -12.10
N LEU A 268 -15.59 -11.64 -11.63
CA LEU A 268 -14.96 -10.63 -12.46
C LEU A 268 -13.46 -10.93 -12.58
N ILE A 269 -13.00 -11.29 -13.78
CA ILE A 269 -11.57 -11.46 -14.06
C ILE A 269 -11.02 -10.17 -14.68
N ASN A 270 -9.98 -9.63 -14.06
CA ASN A 270 -9.41 -8.30 -14.27
C ASN A 270 -10.36 -7.16 -13.90
N CYS A 271 -9.84 -6.23 -13.10
CA CYS A 271 -10.56 -5.12 -12.48
C CYS A 271 -9.95 -3.80 -12.96
N GLY A 272 -9.88 -3.62 -14.29
CA GLY A 272 -9.26 -2.47 -14.93
C GLY A 272 -10.08 -1.18 -14.80
N ARG A 273 -9.72 -0.16 -15.57
CA ARG A 273 -10.37 1.17 -15.52
C ARG A 273 -11.84 1.14 -15.96
N GLU A 274 -12.17 0.22 -16.86
CA GLU A 274 -13.48 -0.01 -17.43
C GLU A 274 -14.58 -0.29 -16.39
N VAL A 275 -14.23 -0.87 -15.24
CA VAL A 275 -15.21 -1.19 -14.18
C VAL A 275 -15.77 0.06 -13.47
N LYS A 276 -15.16 1.25 -13.65
CA LYS A 276 -15.77 2.53 -13.24
C LYS A 276 -17.08 2.83 -14.00
N ALA A 277 -17.28 2.24 -15.18
CA ALA A 277 -18.51 2.38 -15.97
C ALA A 277 -19.67 1.47 -15.52
N MET A 278 -19.41 0.46 -14.68
CA MET A 278 -20.46 -0.39 -14.11
C MET A 278 -21.39 0.41 -13.20
N THR A 279 -22.68 0.09 -13.23
CA THR A 279 -23.65 0.59 -12.24
C THR A 279 -23.46 -0.10 -10.89
N ASP A 280 -23.95 0.51 -9.81
CA ASP A 280 -23.82 -0.08 -8.48
C ASP A 280 -24.59 -1.42 -8.37
N GLU A 281 -25.74 -1.56 -9.05
CA GLU A 281 -26.49 -2.83 -9.13
C GLU A 281 -25.72 -3.94 -9.88
N GLU A 282 -24.86 -3.59 -10.84
CA GLU A 282 -23.95 -4.56 -11.47
C GLU A 282 -22.77 -4.91 -10.57
N ARG A 283 -22.27 -3.95 -9.77
CA ARG A 283 -21.18 -4.20 -8.83
C ARG A 283 -21.62 -5.13 -7.72
N GLU A 284 -22.79 -4.91 -7.14
CA GLU A 284 -23.39 -5.72 -6.06
C GLU A 284 -23.60 -7.20 -6.42
N LYS A 285 -23.57 -7.55 -7.71
CA LYS A 285 -23.68 -8.94 -8.18
C LYS A 285 -22.33 -9.67 -8.20
N VAL A 286 -21.21 -8.95 -8.27
CA VAL A 286 -19.87 -9.53 -8.34
C VAL A 286 -19.44 -10.07 -6.98
N ASN A 287 -19.44 -11.39 -6.83
CA ASN A 287 -19.09 -12.05 -5.57
C ASN A 287 -17.57 -12.25 -5.43
N MET A 288 -16.86 -12.34 -6.56
CA MET A 288 -15.42 -12.58 -6.58
C MET A 288 -14.74 -11.75 -7.67
N VAL A 289 -13.60 -11.14 -7.34
CA VAL A 289 -12.72 -10.46 -8.29
C VAL A 289 -11.39 -11.21 -8.35
N ILE A 290 -10.95 -11.59 -9.55
CA ILE A 290 -9.67 -12.27 -9.79
C ILE A 290 -8.82 -11.37 -10.68
N VAL A 291 -7.69 -10.90 -10.17
CA VAL A 291 -6.75 -10.05 -10.89
C VAL A 291 -5.41 -10.76 -11.04
N HIS A 292 -4.88 -10.76 -12.26
CA HIS A 292 -3.54 -11.30 -12.53
C HIS A 292 -2.60 -10.21 -13.06
N GLY A 293 -1.35 -10.24 -12.59
CA GLY A 293 -0.31 -9.35 -13.08
C GLY A 293 -0.53 -7.87 -12.76
N HIS A 294 0.00 -7.02 -13.65
CA HIS A 294 0.25 -5.58 -13.48
C HIS A 294 -0.83 -4.77 -12.74
N TYR A 295 -0.41 -3.79 -11.94
CA TYR A 295 -1.30 -2.97 -11.09
C TYR A 295 -2.46 -2.27 -11.84
N SER A 296 -2.30 -2.04 -13.15
CA SER A 296 -3.37 -1.55 -14.05
C SER A 296 -4.63 -2.42 -14.03
N ASN A 297 -4.49 -3.70 -13.72
CA ASN A 297 -5.56 -4.69 -13.71
C ASN A 297 -6.27 -4.76 -12.35
N ALA A 298 -5.70 -4.11 -11.32
CA ALA A 298 -6.23 -4.01 -9.95
C ALA A 298 -6.88 -2.64 -9.68
N TYR A 299 -7.19 -1.88 -10.74
CA TYR A 299 -7.55 -0.47 -10.63
C TYR A 299 -8.85 -0.22 -9.86
N GLY A 300 -9.86 -1.07 -10.06
CA GLY A 300 -11.20 -0.88 -9.51
C GLY A 300 -11.51 -1.63 -8.22
N LEU A 301 -10.55 -2.24 -7.53
CA LEU A 301 -10.81 -3.17 -6.41
C LEU A 301 -11.72 -2.57 -5.31
N GLY A 302 -11.49 -1.32 -4.91
CA GLY A 302 -12.29 -0.62 -3.90
C GLY A 302 -13.75 -0.36 -4.28
N LEU A 303 -14.15 -0.62 -5.53
CA LEU A 303 -15.55 -0.58 -5.97
C LEU A 303 -16.31 -1.89 -5.64
N PHE A 304 -15.61 -2.92 -5.15
CA PHE A 304 -16.17 -4.22 -4.79
C PHE A 304 -15.93 -4.58 -3.30
N PRO A 305 -16.32 -3.72 -2.34
CA PRO A 305 -16.02 -3.91 -0.90
C PRO A 305 -16.75 -5.10 -0.27
N HIS A 306 -17.64 -5.77 -1.01
CA HIS A 306 -18.37 -6.98 -0.61
C HIS A 306 -17.83 -8.25 -1.26
N ALA A 307 -16.93 -8.15 -2.24
CA ALA A 307 -16.40 -9.29 -2.97
C ALA A 307 -15.19 -9.92 -2.27
N GLN A 308 -14.98 -11.21 -2.52
CA GLN A 308 -13.69 -11.85 -2.28
C GLN A 308 -12.72 -11.47 -3.41
N ILE A 309 -11.48 -11.12 -3.09
CA ILE A 309 -10.49 -10.64 -4.06
C ILE A 309 -9.29 -11.59 -4.07
N VAL A 310 -8.90 -12.05 -5.25
CA VAL A 310 -7.61 -12.68 -5.54
C VAL A 310 -6.78 -11.70 -6.37
N LEU A 311 -5.56 -11.37 -5.93
CA LEU A 311 -4.61 -10.56 -6.70
C LEU A 311 -3.26 -11.25 -6.74
N GLY A 312 -2.96 -11.93 -7.84
CA GLY A 312 -1.73 -12.72 -7.95
C GLY A 312 -1.74 -13.92 -7.01
N ARG A 313 -1.20 -13.76 -5.79
CA ARG A 313 -1.23 -14.78 -4.73
C ARG A 313 -2.13 -14.39 -3.56
N ASP A 314 -2.19 -13.09 -3.26
CA ASP A 314 -3.02 -12.51 -2.21
C ASP A 314 -4.47 -12.97 -2.34
N LEU A 315 -5.04 -13.42 -1.22
CA LEU A 315 -6.47 -13.73 -1.12
C LEU A 315 -7.11 -13.01 0.07
N ALA A 316 -7.93 -12.01 -0.26
CA ALA A 316 -8.70 -11.23 0.70
C ALA A 316 -10.18 -11.59 0.66
N ALA A 317 -10.75 -11.92 1.81
CA ALA A 317 -12.19 -12.04 2.02
C ALA A 317 -12.79 -10.70 2.50
N PRO A 318 -14.12 -10.49 2.34
CA PRO A 318 -14.81 -9.27 2.74
C PRO A 318 -14.49 -8.80 4.17
N GLY A 319 -14.30 -7.49 4.33
CA GLY A 319 -13.81 -6.89 5.57
C GLY A 319 -12.29 -6.87 5.71
N GLY A 320 -11.54 -7.24 4.66
CA GLY A 320 -10.08 -7.25 4.65
C GLY A 320 -9.48 -8.42 5.42
N VAL A 321 -10.17 -9.56 5.43
CA VAL A 321 -9.70 -10.78 6.10
C VAL A 321 -8.88 -11.59 5.09
N TYR A 322 -7.57 -11.48 5.21
CA TYR A 322 -6.62 -12.25 4.42
C TYR A 322 -6.58 -13.68 4.95
N THR A 323 -6.79 -14.62 4.05
CA THR A 323 -6.24 -15.96 4.23
C THR A 323 -4.77 -15.82 3.94
N GLY A 324 -3.90 -16.11 4.92
CA GLY A 324 -2.46 -16.18 4.64
C GLY A 324 -2.24 -17.06 3.41
N ASP A 325 -1.42 -16.58 2.47
CA ASP A 325 -1.18 -17.25 1.20
C ASP A 325 -0.91 -18.75 1.38
N HIS A 326 -1.20 -19.51 0.32
CA HIS A 326 -1.03 -20.97 0.17
C HIS A 326 -2.29 -21.83 0.43
N ILE A 327 -3.12 -21.95 -0.61
CA ILE A 327 -3.82 -23.21 -0.88
C ILE A 327 -2.75 -24.29 -1.14
N GLN A 328 -2.73 -25.34 -0.34
CA GLN A 328 -1.91 -26.52 -0.62
C GLN A 328 -2.60 -27.42 -1.65
N GLU A 329 -2.03 -27.54 -2.85
CA GLU A 329 -2.11 -28.83 -3.54
C GLU A 329 -1.08 -29.75 -2.88
N ALA A 330 -1.52 -30.92 -2.40
CA ALA A 330 -0.61 -31.91 -1.86
C ALA A 330 0.32 -32.39 -2.98
N GLU A 331 1.63 -32.44 -2.71
CA GLU A 331 2.59 -33.07 -3.61
C GLU A 331 2.16 -34.53 -3.83
N ALA A 332 1.67 -34.81 -5.04
CA ALA A 332 1.48 -36.18 -5.49
C ALA A 332 2.88 -36.77 -5.73
N GLU A 333 3.36 -37.57 -4.78
CA GLU A 333 4.59 -38.35 -4.91
C GLU A 333 4.58 -39.13 -6.25
N LEU A 334 5.64 -38.96 -7.04
CA LEU A 334 5.91 -39.66 -8.31
C LEU A 334 6.95 -40.78 -8.13
#